data_AF-A0A7V8VJ55-F1
#
_entry.id   AF-A0A7V8VJ55-F1
#
_cell.length_a   1.000
_cell.length_b   1.000
_cell.length_c   1.000
_cell.angle_alpha   90.00
_cell.angle_beta   90.00
_cell.angle_gamma   90.00
#
_symmetry.space_group_name_H-M   'P 1'
#
loop_
_entity.id
_entity.type
_entity.pdbx_description
1 polymer ?
#
loop_
_entity_poly.entity_id
_entity_poly.type
_entity_poly.pdbx_seq_one_letter_code
_entity_poly.pdbx_strand_id
1 'polypeptide(L)' 'MALKLALLANQESGSGGAERVVDALRRHGAEVTCFDVGGLEEAIACDPERLAVAGGDGSIAPALPALLEV' A
#
# COMPACT_ATOMS: atom_id res chain seq x y z
N MET A 1 -5.72 7.16 -17.96
CA MET A 1 -4.46 6.74 -17.31
C MET A 1 -4.86 5.99 -16.05
N ALA A 2 -4.27 4.82 -15.80
CA ALA A 2 -4.53 4.05 -14.58
C ALA A 2 -3.65 4.63 -13.45
N LEU A 3 -4.23 4.81 -12.26
CA LEU A 3 -3.51 5.34 -11.10
C LEU A 3 -2.49 4.31 -10.59
N LYS A 4 -1.21 4.63 -10.54
CA LYS A 4 -0.18 3.78 -9.94
C LYS A 4 -0.19 3.91 -8.42
N LEU A 5 -0.46 2.80 -7.74
CA LEU A 5 -0.59 2.78 -6.29
C LEU A 5 0.28 1.67 -5.69
N ALA A 6 1.10 2.04 -4.72
CA ALA A 6 1.82 1.08 -3.89
C ALA A 6 1.02 0.81 -2.61
N LEU A 7 0.80 -0.46 -2.28
CA LEU A 7 0.08 -0.89 -1.08
C LEU A 7 1.01 -1.64 -0.14
N LEU A 8 1.28 -1.05 1.03
CA LEU A 8 1.98 -1.71 2.13
C LEU A 8 0.96 -2.46 2.97
N ALA A 9 1.07 -3.78 3.06
CA ALA A 9 0.16 -4.59 3.85
C ALA A 9 0.91 -5.73 4.52
N ASN A 10 0.58 -6.01 5.79
CA ASN A 10 1.12 -7.17 6.47
C ASN A 10 0.39 -8.41 5.92
N GLN A 11 1.10 -9.19 5.11
CA GLN A 11 0.57 -10.41 4.49
C GLN A 11 0.25 -11.50 5.52
N GLU A 12 0.88 -11.44 6.70
CA GLU A 12 0.65 -12.38 7.80
C GLU A 12 -0.57 -12.02 8.67
N SER A 13 -1.21 -10.87 8.44
CA SER A 13 -2.48 -10.54 9.12
C SER A 13 -3.57 -11.49 8.62
N GLY A 14 -3.87 -12.52 9.41
CA GLY A 14 -4.54 -13.78 9.04
C GLY A 14 -6.00 -13.73 8.59
N SER A 15 -6.41 -12.74 7.80
CA SER A 15 -7.77 -12.61 7.25
C SER A 15 -7.83 -12.41 5.72
N GLY A 16 -6.69 -12.35 5.03
CA GLY A 16 -6.66 -12.12 3.58
C GLY A 16 -7.16 -10.73 3.16
N GLY A 17 -7.09 -9.74 4.07
CA GLY A 17 -7.56 -8.38 3.81
C GLY A 17 -6.81 -7.68 2.68
N ALA A 18 -5.50 -7.94 2.54
CA ALA A 18 -4.66 -7.33 1.51
C ALA A 18 -5.15 -7.66 0.08
N GLU A 19 -5.44 -8.93 -0.21
CA GLU A 19 -5.93 -9.35 -1.53
C GLU A 19 -7.28 -8.69 -1.87
N ARG A 20 -8.18 -8.58 -0.89
CA ARG A 20 -9.48 -7.91 -1.10
C ARG A 20 -9.32 -6.42 -1.38
N VAL A 21 -8.37 -5.76 -0.73
CA VAL A 21 -8.06 -4.34 -0.98
C VAL A 21 -7.45 -4.17 -2.38
N VAL A 22 -6.50 -5.02 -2.76
CA VAL A 22 -5.91 -5.02 -4.12
C VAL A 22 -7.00 -5.20 -5.18
N ASP A 23 -7.88 -6.19 -5.01
CA ASP A 23 -8.98 -6.46 -5.94
C ASP A 23 -9.93 -5.26 -6.05
N ALA A 24 -10.28 -4.64 -4.92
CA ALA A 24 -11.15 -3.47 -4.91
C ALA A 24 -10.49 -2.29 -5.67
N LEU A 25 -9.23 -1.98 -5.38
CA LEU A 25 -8.49 -0.89 -6.02
C LEU A 25 -8.32 -1.13 -7.52
N ARG A 26 -8.00 -2.35 -7.94
CA ARG A 26 -7.89 -2.73 -9.35
C ARG A 26 -9.23 -2.62 -10.09
N ARG A 27 -10.35 -2.99 -9.45
CA ARG A 27 -11.70 -2.78 -10.04
C ARG A 27 -12.03 -1.30 -10.27
N HIS A 28 -11.43 -0.39 -9.51
CA HIS A 28 -11.55 1.05 -9.71
C HIS A 28 -10.53 1.62 -10.72
N GLY A 29 -9.74 0.77 -11.38
CA GLY A 29 -8.80 1.16 -12.43
C GLY A 29 -7.42 1.57 -11.93
N ALA A 30 -7.06 1.23 -10.68
CA ALA A 30 -5.70 1.41 -10.18
C ALA A 30 -4.79 0.25 -10.61
N GLU A 31 -3.55 0.58 -10.95
CA GLU A 31 -2.45 -0.37 -11.06
C GLU A 31 -1.80 -0.50 -9.68
N VAL A 32 -1.98 -1.65 -9.05
CA VAL A 32 -1.58 -1.86 -7.64
C VAL A 32 -0.42 -2.84 -7.55
N THR A 33 0.65 -2.38 -6.91
CA THR A 33 1.80 -3.20 -6.48
C THR A 33 1.78 -3.33 -4.97
N CYS A 34 1.82 -4.57 -4.48
CA CYS A 34 1.79 -4.86 -3.05
C CYS A 34 3.18 -5.15 -2.50
N PHE A 35 3.46 -4.60 -1.32
CA PHE A 35 4.68 -4.81 -0.57
C PHE A 35 4.33 -5.19 0.87
N ASP A 36 5.26 -5.85 1.54
CA ASP A 36 5.15 -6.05 2.99
C ASP A 36 5.25 -4.72 3.73
N VAL A 37 4.75 -4.63 4.97
CA VAL A 37 4.86 -3.41 5.81
C VAL A 37 6.30 -2.93 6.04
N GLY A 38 7.30 -3.82 5.94
CA GLY A 38 8.72 -3.44 5.96
C GLY A 38 9.25 -2.89 4.63
N GLY A 39 8.53 -3.07 3.52
CA GLY A 39 9.00 -2.80 2.14
C GLY A 39 8.74 -1.37 1.65
N LEU A 40 8.85 -0.37 2.53
CA LEU A 40 8.56 1.03 2.19
C LEU A 40 9.52 1.57 1.12
N GLU A 41 10.80 1.22 1.21
CA GLU A 41 11.82 1.71 0.26
C GLU A 41 11.57 1.17 -1.15
N GLU A 42 11.22 -0.11 -1.27
CA GLU A 42 10.85 -0.75 -2.53
C GLU A 42 9.54 -0.19 -3.10
N ALA A 43 8.59 0.12 -2.22
CA ALA A 43 7.33 0.77 -2.61
C ALA A 43 7.56 2.16 -3.20
N ILE A 44 8.45 2.96 -2.60
CA ILE A 44 8.83 4.29 -3.10
C ILE A 44 9.62 4.17 -4.42
N ALA A 45 10.54 3.20 -4.52
CA ALA A 45 11.34 2.98 -5.73
C ALA A 45 10.51 2.66 -6.99
N CYS A 46 9.25 2.26 -6.82
CA CYS A 46 8.31 2.04 -7.92
C CYS A 46 7.68 3.33 -8.48
N ASP A 47 8.03 4.50 -7.93
CA ASP A 47 7.48 5.81 -8.30
C ASP A 47 5.94 5.82 -8.35
N PRO A 48 5.27 5.43 -7.24
CA PRO A 48 3.81 5.39 -7.21
C PRO A 48 3.24 6.80 -7.14
N GLU A 49 2.09 7.02 -7.78
CA GLU A 49 1.34 8.27 -7.63
C GLU A 49 0.74 8.39 -6.22
N ARG A 50 0.47 7.25 -5.56
CA ARG A 50 -0.04 7.19 -4.19
C ARG A 50 0.50 5.98 -3.43
N LEU A 51 0.74 6.16 -2.15
CA LEU A 51 1.05 5.08 -1.19
C LEU A 51 -0.17 4.85 -0.29
N ALA A 52 -0.62 3.60 -0.19
CA ALA A 52 -1.68 3.17 0.73
C ALA A 52 -1.10 2.15 1.72
N VAL A 53 -1.61 2.15 2.94
CA VAL A 53 -1.20 1.19 3.97
C VAL A 53 -2.40 0.50 4.57
N ALA A 54 -2.41 -0.83 4.50
CA ALA A 54 -3.46 -1.67 5.05
C ALA A 54 -2.92 -2.44 6.27
N GLY A 55 -3.35 -2.01 7.45
CA GLY A 55 -3.10 -2.70 8.71
C GLY A 55 -3.84 -2.03 9.87
N GLY A 56 -3.70 -2.58 11.08
CA GLY A 56 -4.21 -1.94 12.29
C GLY A 56 -3.37 -0.73 12.70
N ASP A 57 -3.65 -0.15 13.87
CA ASP A 57 -3.02 1.09 14.35
C ASP A 57 -1.47 1.08 14.32
N GLY A 58 -0.84 -0.09 14.48
CA GLY A 58 0.62 -0.27 14.40
C GLY A 58 1.22 -0.20 12.98
N SER A 59 0.41 -0.31 11.94
CA SER A 59 0.85 -0.27 10.53
C SER A 59 0.86 1.13 9.94
N ILE A 60 0.25 2.12 10.60
CA ILE A 60 0.23 3.51 10.12
C ILE A 60 1.55 4.24 10.44
N ALA A 61 2.18 3.91 11.57
CA ALA A 61 3.40 4.58 12.05
C ALA A 61 4.60 4.50 11.07
N PRO A 62 4.88 3.38 10.38
CA PRO A 62 5.95 3.29 9.38
C PRO A 62 5.70 4.12 8.12
N ALA A 63 4.44 4.43 7.79
CA ALA A 63 4.05 5.10 6.55
C ALA A 63 3.98 6.63 6.67
N LEU A 64 3.93 7.14 7.91
CA LEU A 64 3.79 8.55 8.21
C LEU A 64 4.92 9.43 7.64
N PRO A 65 6.20 9.01 7.61
CA PRO A 65 7.27 9.81 7.02
C PRO A 65 7.09 10.09 5.53
N ALA A 66 6.41 9.19 4.79
CA ALA A 66 6.19 9.31 3.35
C ALA A 66 4.95 10.13 2.97
N LEU A 67 4.06 10.42 3.94
CA LEU A 67 2.83 11.20 3.74
C LEU A 67 2.97 12.67 4.20
N LEU A 68 4.09 13.02 4.83
CA LEU A 68 4.40 14.36 5.32
C LEU A 68 5.36 15.09 4.37
N GLU A 69 4.95 15.28 3.11
CA GLU A 69 5.36 16.48 2.37
C GLU A 69 4.15 17.42 2.33
N VAL A 70 4.20 18.45 3.20
CA VAL A 70 3.31 19.63 3.18
C VAL A 70 4.11 20.80 2.66
#